data_AF-A0AAV9C857-F1
#
_entry.id   AF-A0AAV9C857-F1
#
_cell.length_a   1.000
_cell.length_b   1.000
_cell.length_c   1.000
_cell.angle_alpha   90.00
_cell.angle_beta   90.00
_cell.angle_gamma   90.00
#
_symmetry.space_group_name_H-M   'P 1'
#
loop_
_entity.id
_entity.type
_entity.pdbx_description
1 polymer ?
#
loop_
_entity_poly.entity_id
_entity_poly.type
_entity_poly.pdbx_seq_one_letter_code
_entity_poly.pdbx_strand_id
1 'polypeptide(L)'
;MDVVVESPREGWSEEVVEPDVRPPTGGDGRMRGRRRWRWLDDALSATRLQDGRIKVWIHVADPTCFVQPQSIIDREAMRRGTSIFLPTATFPMFPEKLAMEGMSLQQGRICNAVSVSVVLREDGRDFSVGKLDAP
;
A
#
# COMPACT_ATOMS: atom_id res chain seq x y z
N MET A 1 -11.76 5.15 -7.68
CA MET A 1 -12.85 4.65 -6.81
C MET A 1 -12.42 4.91 -5.39
N ASP A 2 -13.36 5.11 -4.48
CA ASP A 2 -13.04 5.33 -3.07
C ASP A 2 -13.07 3.99 -2.35
N VAL A 3 -12.03 3.67 -1.58
CA VAL A 3 -11.90 2.42 -0.81
C VAL A 3 -11.78 2.75 0.66
N VAL A 4 -12.56 2.05 1.49
CA VAL A 4 -12.39 2.05 2.95
C VAL A 4 -11.49 0.87 3.30
N VAL A 5 -10.34 1.15 3.90
CA VAL A 5 -9.45 0.10 4.42
C VAL A 5 -9.95 -0.29 5.82
N GLU A 6 -10.64 -1.42 5.94
CA GLU A 6 -11.09 -1.94 7.23
C GLU A 6 -9.97 -2.71 7.97
N SER A 7 -10.04 -2.78 9.30
CA SER A 7 -9.17 -3.66 10.09
C SER A 7 -9.56 -5.12 9.93
N PRO A 8 -8.60 -6.07 10.04
CA PRO A 8 -8.94 -7.49 10.16
C PRO A 8 -9.93 -7.69 11.31
N ARG A 9 -10.99 -8.46 11.07
CA ARG A 9 -11.97 -8.86 12.10
C ARG A 9 -11.44 -10.07 12.88
N GLU A 10 -11.98 -10.33 14.07
CA GLU A 10 -11.63 -11.53 14.84
C GLU A 10 -11.71 -12.81 13.96
N GLY A 11 -10.67 -13.65 14.04
CA GLY A 11 -10.58 -14.90 13.27
C GLY A 11 -9.59 -14.88 12.09
N TRP A 12 -8.95 -13.74 11.80
CA TRP A 12 -7.81 -13.66 10.88
C TRP A 12 -6.51 -13.87 11.65
N SER A 13 -5.77 -14.94 11.37
CA SER A 13 -4.42 -15.13 11.91
C SER A 13 -3.44 -14.21 11.20
N GLU A 14 -2.87 -13.25 11.92
CA GLU A 14 -1.67 -12.54 11.47
C GLU A 14 -0.51 -13.54 11.38
N GLU A 15 -0.05 -13.83 10.17
CA GLU A 15 1.37 -14.15 9.98
C GLU A 15 2.01 -12.94 9.30
N VAL A 16 2.30 -11.92 10.10
CA VAL A 16 3.22 -10.85 9.68
C VAL A 16 4.59 -11.49 9.62
N VAL A 17 5.02 -11.90 8.42
CA VAL A 17 6.40 -12.30 8.17
C VAL A 17 7.24 -11.02 8.25
N GLU A 18 7.78 -10.71 9.42
CA GLU A 18 8.79 -9.67 9.56
C GLU A 18 10.05 -10.14 8.81
N PRO A 19 10.60 -9.34 7.86
CA PRO A 19 11.88 -9.67 7.27
C PRO A 19 12.93 -9.72 8.40
N ASP A 20 13.77 -10.76 8.43
CA ASP A 20 14.92 -10.87 9.38
C ASP A 20 15.96 -9.79 9.03
N VAL A 21 15.68 -8.56 9.43
CA VAL A 21 16.60 -7.43 9.36
C VAL A 21 17.22 -7.29 10.75
N ARG A 22 18.31 -8.01 10.98
CA ARG A 22 19.10 -7.85 12.20
C ARG A 22 19.58 -6.39 12.31
N PRO A 23 19.35 -5.69 13.43
CA PRO A 23 19.86 -4.34 13.60
C PRO A 23 21.40 -4.37 13.59
N PRO A 24 22.07 -3.38 12.98
CA PRO A 24 23.51 -3.26 13.09
C PRO A 24 23.89 -3.07 14.57
N THR A 25 24.66 -4.00 15.10
CA THR A 25 25.18 -3.95 16.47
C THR A 25 26.31 -2.93 16.54
N GLY A 26 26.04 -1.75 17.11
CA GLY A 26 27.09 -0.85 17.59
C GLY A 26 26.76 0.63 17.50
N GLY A 27 26.84 1.33 18.63
CA GLY A 27 26.97 2.79 18.69
C GLY A 27 25.82 3.50 19.39
N ASP A 28 26.16 4.15 20.51
CA ASP A 28 25.27 4.99 21.31
C ASP A 28 24.69 6.18 20.51
N GLY A 29 23.55 6.70 20.98
CA GLY A 29 23.07 8.02 20.55
C GLY A 29 21.61 8.07 20.11
N ARG A 30 20.68 7.88 21.06
CA ARG A 30 19.24 8.24 20.97
C ARG A 30 18.53 7.88 19.65
N MET A 31 18.21 6.60 19.46
CA MET A 31 17.14 6.20 18.53
C MET A 31 15.76 6.56 19.12
N ARG A 32 15.25 7.74 18.73
CA ARG A 32 13.88 8.16 19.06
C ARG A 32 12.90 7.47 18.10
N GLY A 33 12.29 6.37 18.56
CA GLY A 33 11.00 5.88 18.10
C GLY A 33 10.99 5.00 16.85
N ARG A 34 10.63 3.73 17.04
CA ARG A 34 10.15 2.79 16.01
C ARG A 34 9.17 3.50 15.04
N ARG A 35 9.57 3.77 13.79
CA ARG A 35 8.64 4.27 12.78
C ARG A 35 8.06 3.08 12.02
N ARG A 36 6.92 2.62 12.51
CA ARG A 36 5.94 1.77 11.82
C ARG A 36 5.62 2.36 10.44
N TRP A 37 5.41 1.48 9.45
CA TRP A 37 5.07 1.77 8.04
C TRP A 37 4.20 3.02 7.88
N ARG A 38 4.75 4.07 7.24
CA ARG A 38 4.20 5.44 7.27
C ARG A 38 3.41 5.82 6.02
N TRP A 39 3.56 5.06 4.94
CA TRP A 39 2.85 5.19 3.67
C TRP A 39 2.49 3.78 3.20
N LEU A 40 1.22 3.56 2.86
CA LEU A 40 0.69 2.30 2.35
C LEU A 40 0.25 2.55 0.90
N ASP A 41 0.98 1.95 -0.04
CA ASP A 41 0.75 2.14 -1.47
C ASP A 41 -0.33 1.18 -1.99
N ASP A 42 -0.54 0.05 -1.31
CA ASP A 42 -1.51 -0.97 -1.68
C ASP A 42 -2.28 -1.56 -0.49
N ALA A 43 -3.46 -2.10 -0.79
CA ALA A 43 -4.31 -2.85 0.12
C ALA A 43 -4.99 -4.01 -0.61
N LEU A 44 -5.23 -5.10 0.11
CA LEU A 44 -5.89 -6.29 -0.42
C LEU A 44 -7.22 -6.53 0.31
N SER A 45 -8.25 -6.94 -0.44
CA SER A 45 -9.43 -7.56 0.14
C SER A 45 -9.75 -8.87 -0.58
N ALA A 46 -10.28 -9.86 0.13
CA ALA A 46 -10.53 -11.18 -0.43
C ALA A 46 -11.87 -11.74 0.01
N THR A 47 -12.54 -12.46 -0.88
CA THR A 47 -13.82 -13.13 -0.61
C THR A 47 -13.85 -14.49 -1.28
N ARG A 48 -14.22 -15.53 -0.53
CA ARG A 48 -14.48 -16.86 -1.10
C ARG A 48 -15.81 -16.84 -1.87
N LEU A 49 -15.78 -17.34 -3.09
CA LEU A 49 -16.96 -17.54 -3.94
C LEU A 49 -17.62 -18.89 -3.61
N GLN A 50 -18.88 -19.04 -4.03
CA GLN A 50 -19.67 -20.26 -3.78
C GLN A 50 -19.06 -21.51 -4.42
N ASP A 51 -18.30 -21.36 -5.49
CA ASP A 51 -17.64 -22.44 -6.23
C ASP A 51 -16.23 -22.77 -5.69
N GLY A 52 -15.86 -22.26 -4.52
CA GLY A 52 -14.58 -22.50 -3.86
C GLY A 52 -13.43 -21.62 -4.35
N ARG A 53 -13.62 -20.82 -5.41
CA ARG A 53 -12.63 -19.84 -5.87
C ARG A 53 -12.52 -18.64 -4.92
N ILE A 54 -11.44 -17.88 -5.02
CA ILE A 54 -11.22 -16.68 -4.19
C ILE A 54 -11.21 -15.46 -5.10
N LYS A 55 -12.13 -14.52 -4.89
CA LYS A 55 -12.04 -13.19 -5.51
C LYS A 55 -11.16 -12.30 -4.63
N VAL A 56 -10.05 -11.83 -5.18
CA VAL A 56 -9.13 -10.89 -4.54
C VAL A 56 -9.25 -9.55 -5.25
N TRP A 57 -9.42 -8.49 -4.49
CA TRP A 57 -9.24 -7.13 -4.94
C TRP A 57 -7.88 -6.61 -4.51
N ILE A 58 -7.22 -5.94 -5.46
CA ILE A 58 -5.96 -5.23 -5.26
C ILE A 58 -6.29 -3.76 -5.43
N HIS A 59 -6.08 -2.99 -4.38
CA HIS A 59 -6.31 -1.56 -4.33
C HIS A 59 -4.96 -0.86 -4.27
N VAL A 60 -4.65 -0.01 -5.24
CA VAL A 60 -3.42 0.79 -5.27
C VAL A 60 -3.80 2.24 -5.03
N ALA A 61 -3.09 2.92 -4.13
CA ALA A 61 -3.29 4.34 -3.87
C ALA A 61 -3.29 5.14 -5.17
N ASP A 62 -4.11 6.20 -5.24
CA ASP A 62 -4.20 7.06 -6.42
C ASP A 62 -3.60 8.46 -6.16
N PRO A 63 -2.28 8.64 -6.37
CA PRO A 63 -1.64 9.95 -6.32
C PRO A 63 -2.17 10.95 -7.37
N THR A 64 -2.79 10.49 -8.46
CA THR A 64 -3.21 11.36 -9.56
C THR A 64 -4.34 12.32 -9.16
N CYS A 65 -5.09 11.98 -8.10
CA CYS A 65 -6.04 12.90 -7.47
C CYS A 65 -5.37 14.17 -6.90
N PHE A 66 -4.09 14.10 -6.54
CA PHE A 66 -3.34 15.19 -5.90
C PHE A 66 -2.26 15.78 -6.79
N VAL A 67 -1.81 15.05 -7.81
CA VAL A 67 -0.72 15.43 -8.69
C VAL A 67 -1.25 15.59 -10.10
N GLN A 68 -1.39 16.85 -10.52
CA GLN A 68 -1.73 17.18 -11.90
C GLN A 68 -0.49 17.08 -12.78
N PRO A 69 -0.60 16.56 -14.02
CA PRO A 69 0.49 16.57 -14.98
C PRO A 69 1.09 17.97 -15.14
N GLN A 70 2.41 18.04 -15.28
CA GLN A 70 3.17 19.29 -15.43
C GLN A 70 3.12 20.24 -14.22
N SER A 71 2.54 19.84 -13.08
CA SER A 71 2.60 20.62 -11.85
C SER A 71 4.02 20.67 -11.26
N ILE A 72 4.24 21.53 -10.25
CA ILE A 72 5.53 21.58 -9.53
C ILE A 72 5.82 20.21 -8.87
N ILE A 73 4.79 19.58 -8.31
CA ILE A 73 4.91 18.28 -7.63
C ILE A 73 5.23 17.19 -8.65
N ASP A 74 4.55 17.19 -9.79
CA ASP A 74 4.80 16.25 -10.90
C ASP A 74 6.24 16.36 -11.42
N ARG A 75 6.71 17.58 -11.71
CA ARG A 75 8.08 17.80 -12.17
C ARG A 75 9.13 17.35 -11.15
N GLU A 76 8.90 17.60 -9.86
CA GLU A 76 9.81 17.15 -8.81
C GLU A 76 9.80 15.62 -8.64
N ALA A 77 8.62 15.00 -8.71
CA ALA A 77 8.48 13.54 -8.68
C ALA A 77 9.20 12.90 -9.88
N MET A 78 9.00 13.45 -11.09
CA MET A 78 9.71 13.04 -12.31
C MET A 78 11.23 13.23 -12.19
N ARG A 79 11.69 14.32 -11.56
CA ARG A 79 13.12 14.56 -11.31
C ARG A 79 13.73 13.54 -10.34
N ARG A 80 12.98 13.13 -9.30
CA ARG A 80 13.42 12.13 -8.31
C ARG A 80 13.31 10.70 -8.84
N GLY A 81 12.30 10.41 -9.65
CA GLY A 81 12.01 9.10 -10.23
C GLY A 81 11.46 8.06 -9.24
N THR A 82 12.03 7.97 -8.03
CA THR A 82 11.61 7.00 -7.01
C THR A 82 11.96 7.49 -5.59
N SER A 83 11.37 6.82 -4.59
CA SER A 83 11.76 6.97 -3.18
C SER A 83 13.05 6.19 -2.92
N ILE A 84 14.01 6.78 -2.21
CA ILE A 84 15.27 6.13 -1.83
C ILE A 84 15.19 5.69 -0.36
N PHE A 85 15.40 4.41 -0.11
CA PHE A 85 15.42 3.81 1.22
C PHE A 85 16.85 3.44 1.62
N LEU A 86 17.41 4.13 2.61
CA LEU A 86 18.72 3.85 3.19
C LEU A 86 18.54 3.29 4.61
N PRO A 87 19.55 2.58 5.16
CA PRO A 87 19.47 2.06 6.54
C PRO A 87 19.21 3.15 7.60
N THR A 88 19.61 4.39 7.34
CA THR A 88 19.53 5.51 8.30
C THR A 88 18.49 6.57 7.91
N ALA A 89 17.97 6.55 6.69
CA ALA A 89 17.11 7.61 6.18
C ALA A 89 16.25 7.15 5.00
N THR A 90 15.11 7.79 4.83
CA THR A 90 14.27 7.64 3.63
C THR A 90 14.07 8.99 2.96
N PHE A 91 14.27 9.03 1.66
CA PHE A 91 14.02 10.21 0.82
C PHE A 91 12.82 9.92 -0.09
N PRO A 92 11.61 10.38 0.27
CA PRO A 92 10.40 10.06 -0.47
C PRO A 92 10.36 10.77 -1.83
N MET A 93 9.72 10.13 -2.82
CA MET A 93 9.45 10.71 -4.13
C MET A 93 8.57 11.96 -4.03
N PHE A 94 7.54 11.92 -3.18
CA PHE A 94 6.66 13.05 -2.93
C PHE A 94 7.02 13.78 -1.62
N PRO A 95 6.59 15.04 -1.45
CA PRO A 95 6.68 15.71 -0.16
C PRO A 95 6.06 14.88 0.97
N GLU A 96 6.76 14.72 2.09
CA GLU A 96 6.41 13.75 3.14
C GLU A 96 4.97 13.93 3.66
N LYS A 97 4.53 15.16 3.87
CA LYS A 97 3.16 15.45 4.32
C LYS A 97 2.11 14.97 3.32
N LEU A 98 2.36 15.19 2.03
CA LEU A 98 1.43 14.79 0.97
C LEU A 98 1.37 13.27 0.82
N ALA A 99 2.54 12.62 0.84
CA ALA A 99 2.66 11.17 0.77
C ALA A 99 1.89 10.48 1.90
N MET A 100 2.01 11.00 3.13
CA MET A 100 1.40 10.38 4.29
C MET A 100 -0.09 10.65 4.44
N GLU A 101 -0.52 11.90 4.24
CA GLU A 101 -1.89 12.32 4.56
C GLU A 101 -2.85 12.11 3.40
N GLY A 102 -2.39 12.32 2.15
CA GLY A 102 -3.24 12.28 0.97
C GLY A 102 -3.09 11.01 0.13
N MET A 103 -1.88 10.45 0.05
CA MET A 103 -1.55 9.38 -0.90
C MET A 103 -1.40 7.98 -0.26
N SER A 104 -1.68 7.87 1.04
CA SER A 104 -1.54 6.61 1.78
C SER A 104 -2.91 5.99 2.05
N LEU A 105 -3.04 4.69 1.83
CA LEU A 105 -4.25 3.92 2.15
C LEU A 105 -4.37 3.69 3.66
N GLN A 106 -4.92 4.68 4.36
CA GLN A 106 -5.04 4.67 5.82
C GLN A 106 -6.23 3.82 6.30
N GLN A 107 -5.96 2.96 7.27
CA GLN A 107 -6.98 2.17 7.96
C GLN A 107 -8.06 3.06 8.60
N GLY A 108 -9.32 2.67 8.43
CA GLY A 108 -10.48 3.38 8.96
C GLY A 108 -10.81 4.69 8.25
N ARG A 109 -10.14 5.01 7.13
CA ARG A 109 -10.43 6.18 6.30
C ARG A 109 -10.88 5.79 4.91
N ILE A 110 -11.68 6.67 4.31
CA ILE A 110 -11.95 6.65 2.88
C ILE A 110 -10.70 7.19 2.18
N CYS A 111 -10.15 6.41 1.26
CA CYS A 111 -8.97 6.76 0.48
C CYS A 111 -9.23 6.58 -1.02
N ASN A 112 -8.57 7.40 -1.83
CA ASN A 112 -8.64 7.29 -3.29
C ASN A 112 -7.74 6.15 -3.76
N ALA A 113 -8.29 5.22 -4.53
CA ALA A 113 -7.56 4.09 -5.06
C ALA A 113 -8.01 3.71 -6.48
N VAL A 114 -7.06 3.16 -7.24
CA VAL A 114 -7.32 2.38 -8.44
C VAL A 114 -7.42 0.92 -8.02
N SER A 115 -8.52 0.26 -8.37
CA SER A 115 -8.79 -1.11 -7.93
C SER A 115 -8.93 -2.06 -9.11
N VAL A 116 -8.36 -3.25 -8.97
CA VAL A 116 -8.52 -4.36 -9.91
C VAL A 116 -8.91 -5.61 -9.13
N SER A 117 -9.75 -6.46 -9.73
CA SER A 117 -10.07 -7.76 -9.14
C SER A 117 -9.50 -8.91 -9.96
N VAL A 118 -9.12 -9.97 -9.26
CA VAL A 118 -8.75 -11.25 -9.83
C VAL A 118 -9.54 -12.35 -9.13
N VAL A 119 -9.92 -13.39 -9.88
CA VAL A 119 -10.50 -14.60 -9.32
C VAL A 119 -9.46 -15.69 -9.39
N LEU A 120 -8.97 -16.11 -8.23
CA LEU A 120 -7.99 -17.17 -8.04
C LEU A 120 -8.69 -18.51 -7.90
N ARG A 121 -8.09 -19.58 -8.43
CA ARG A 121 -8.42 -20.94 -8.02
C ARG A 121 -8.06 -21.16 -6.55
N GLU A 122 -8.68 -22.16 -5.91
CA GLU A 122 -8.43 -22.48 -4.51
C GLU A 122 -6.95 -22.77 -4.19
N ASP A 123 -6.20 -23.32 -5.16
CA ASP A 123 -4.77 -23.63 -5.04
C ASP A 123 -3.83 -22.46 -5.38
N GLY A 124 -4.37 -21.29 -5.77
CA GLY A 124 -3.62 -20.09 -6.11
C GLY A 124 -2.79 -20.18 -7.41
N ARG A 125 -2.90 -21.26 -8.20
CA ARG A 125 -2.03 -21.49 -9.37
C ARG A 125 -2.49 -20.77 -10.63
N ASP A 126 -3.80 -20.55 -10.77
CA ASP A 126 -4.39 -19.83 -11.90
C ASP A 126 -5.28 -18.70 -11.42
N PHE A 127 -5.40 -17.67 -12.26
CA PHE A 127 -6.30 -16.56 -12.05
C PHE A 127 -6.97 -16.09 -13.34
N SER A 128 -8.15 -15.49 -13.20
CA SER A 128 -8.77 -14.68 -14.24
C SER A 128 -8.93 -13.25 -13.74
N VAL A 129 -8.57 -12.26 -14.55
CA VAL A 129 -8.83 -10.86 -14.23
C VAL A 129 -10.33 -10.63 -14.32
N GLY A 130 -10.92 -10.13 -13.23
CA GLY A 130 -12.32 -9.74 -13.22
C GLY A 130 -12.53 -8.61 -14.22
N LYS A 131 -13.73 -8.54 -14.81
CA LYS A 131 -14.09 -7.38 -15.64
C LYS A 131 -13.99 -6.12 -14.76
N LEU A 132 -13.65 -4.99 -15.39
CA LEU A 132 -13.81 -3.68 -14.77
C LEU A 132 -15.31 -3.45 -14.55
N ASP A 133 -15.81 -3.96 -13.44
CA ASP A 133 -17.13 -3.64 -12.95
C ASP A 133 -16.97 -2.31 -12.20
N ALA A 134 -17.58 -1.24 -12.73
CA ALA A 134 -17.83 -0.05 -11.93
C ALA A 134 -18.72 -0.46 -10.74
N PRO A 135 -18.55 0.16 -9.55
CA PRO A 135 -19.31 -0.21 -8.38
C PRO A 135 -20.79 0.17 -8.56
#